data_AF-A0A2G6GQZ1-F1
#
_entry.id   AF-A0A2G6GQZ1-F1
#
_cell.length_a   1.000
_cell.length_b   1.000
_cell.length_c   1.000
_cell.angle_alpha   90.00
_cell.angle_beta   90.00
_cell.angle_gamma   90.00
#
_symmetry.space_group_name_H-M   'P 1'
#
loop_
_entity.id
_entity.type
_entity.pdbx_description
1 polymer ?
#
loop_
_entity_poly.entity_id
_entity_poly.type
_entity_poly.pdbx_seq_one_letter_code
_entity_poly.pdbx_strand_id
1 'polypeptide(L)'
;WSYQDSNLHEYAHREWSGLLSDFYKPRWELFFHYLQQKIEGKGVEAPDFYVFEKAWTKQTNSFPTKPIYTPLEQSIKMYNKYYKAIQQCCK
;
A
#
# COMPACT_ATOMS: atom_id res chain seq x y z
N TRP A 1 10.52 8.76 -9.21
CA TRP A 1 11.87 8.18 -9.06
C TRP A 1 12.98 9.24 -8.92
N SER A 2 12.69 10.47 -8.48
CA SER A 2 13.74 11.47 -8.27
C SER A 2 13.24 12.61 -7.37
N TYR A 3 12.71 13.67 -7.96
CA TYR A 3 12.16 14.85 -7.29
C TYR A 3 10.64 14.88 -7.49
N GLN A 4 9.97 15.82 -6.82
CA GLN A 4 8.52 15.89 -6.69
C GLN A 4 7.77 15.84 -8.03
N ASP A 5 8.26 16.54 -9.05
CA ASP A 5 7.61 16.65 -10.37
C ASP A 5 8.15 15.67 -11.42
N SER A 6 8.72 14.55 -10.98
CA SER A 6 9.22 13.48 -11.84
C SER A 6 8.08 12.70 -12.51
N ASN A 7 8.12 12.53 -13.83
CA ASN A 7 7.20 11.65 -14.56
C ASN A 7 7.50 10.14 -14.39
N LEU A 8 8.50 9.78 -13.58
CA LEU A 8 8.90 8.40 -13.31
C LEU A 8 8.34 7.92 -11.96
N HIS A 9 7.28 8.54 -11.45
CA HIS A 9 6.59 8.05 -10.26
C HIS A 9 6.07 6.62 -10.52
N GLU A 10 6.31 5.69 -9.58
CA GLU A 10 5.95 4.26 -9.66
C GLU A 10 6.52 3.43 -10.84
N TYR A 11 7.43 3.97 -11.68
CA TYR A 11 7.93 3.25 -12.86
C TYR A 11 8.53 1.87 -12.52
N ALA A 12 9.29 1.77 -11.43
CA ALA A 12 9.91 0.54 -10.97
C ALA A 12 9.17 -0.10 -9.79
N HIS A 13 7.83 -0.04 -9.78
CA HIS A 13 7.02 -0.69 -8.74
C HIS A 13 7.32 -2.19 -8.63
N ARG A 14 7.20 -2.72 -7.42
CA ARG A 14 7.39 -4.13 -7.08
C ARG A 14 6.40 -4.55 -6.00
N GLU A 15 5.95 -5.80 -6.06
CA GLU A 15 5.08 -6.39 -5.04
C GLU A 15 5.89 -7.19 -4.02
N TRP A 16 6.90 -6.55 -3.44
CA TRP A 16 7.81 -7.20 -2.49
C TRP A 16 7.29 -7.15 -1.07
N SER A 17 7.56 -8.22 -0.31
CA SER A 17 7.39 -8.22 1.14
C SER A 17 8.21 -7.09 1.77
N GLY A 18 7.69 -6.46 2.83
CA GLY A 18 8.27 -5.24 3.40
C GLY A 18 7.87 -3.98 2.63
N LEU A 19 8.06 -3.94 1.30
CA LEU A 19 7.64 -2.80 0.49
C LEU A 19 6.11 -2.62 0.50
N LEU A 20 5.36 -3.72 0.35
CA LEU A 20 3.90 -3.67 0.43
C LEU A 20 3.41 -3.23 1.83
N SER A 21 4.06 -3.66 2.91
CA SER A 21 3.64 -3.34 4.27
C SER A 21 4.05 -1.94 4.73
N ASP A 22 5.22 -1.46 4.32
CA ASP A 22 5.83 -0.25 4.87
C ASP A 22 5.67 0.95 3.95
N PHE A 23 5.44 0.74 2.65
CA PHE A 23 5.29 1.80 1.66
C PHE A 23 3.88 1.87 1.08
N TYR A 24 3.40 0.81 0.45
CA TYR A 24 2.11 0.86 -0.25
C TYR A 24 0.92 0.83 0.69
N LYS A 25 0.94 -0.01 1.73
CA LYS A 25 -0.16 -0.09 2.71
C LYS A 25 -0.39 1.26 3.42
N PRO A 26 0.61 1.96 3.98
CA PRO A 26 0.37 3.25 4.63
C PRO A 26 -0.15 4.32 3.68
N ARG A 27 0.23 4.28 2.39
CA ARG A 27 -0.34 5.19 1.38
C ARG A 27 -1.83 4.96 1.17
N TRP A 28 -2.26 3.70 1.09
CA TRP A 28 -3.67 3.36 1.03
C TRP A 28 -4.41 3.77 2.29
N GLU A 29 -3.83 3.58 3.47
CA GLU A 29 -4.41 4.02 4.75
C GLU A 29 -4.59 5.54 4.80
N LEU A 30 -3.57 6.32 4.40
CA LEU A 30 -3.66 7.78 4.29
C LEU A 30 -4.77 8.21 3.33
N PHE A 31 -4.87 7.56 2.17
CA PHE A 31 -5.90 7.87 1.18
C PHE A 31 -7.31 7.57 1.70
N PHE A 32 -7.54 6.39 2.28
CA PHE A 32 -8.85 6.02 2.83
C PHE A 32 -9.24 6.90 4.01
N HIS A 33 -8.28 7.27 4.87
CA HIS A 33 -8.53 8.18 5.98
C HIS A 33 -8.93 9.58 5.49
N TYR A 34 -8.26 10.10 4.46
CA TYR A 34 -8.64 11.35 3.80
C TYR A 34 -10.06 11.28 3.22
N LEU A 35 -10.37 10.23 2.45
CA LEU A 35 -11.70 10.07 1.86
C LEU A 35 -12.80 9.98 2.91
N GLN A 36 -12.57 9.24 3.99
CA GLN A 36 -13.52 9.13 5.08
C GLN A 36 -13.83 10.50 5.69
N GLN A 37 -12.81 11.31 5.99
CA GLN A 37 -13.00 12.65 6.54
C GLN A 37 -13.73 13.60 5.58
N LYS A 38 -13.42 13.51 4.28
CA LYS A 38 -14.14 14.25 3.22
C LYS A 38 -15.63 13.89 3.19
N ILE A 39 -15.96 12.61 3.24
CA ILE A 39 -17.34 12.11 3.24
C ILE A 39 -18.09 12.56 4.51
N GLU A 40 -17.39 12.66 5.64
CA GLU A 40 -17.91 13.21 6.90
C GLU A 40 -18.08 14.75 6.86
N GLY A 41 -17.80 15.42 5.73
CA GLY A 41 -17.99 16.86 5.54
C GLY A 41 -16.87 17.72 6.14
N LYS A 42 -15.75 17.12 6.56
CA LYS A 42 -14.60 17.87 7.09
C LYS A 42 -13.85 18.53 5.93
N GLY A 43 -13.45 19.79 6.12
CA GLY A 43 -12.60 20.54 5.20
C GLY A 43 -11.13 20.10 5.27
N VAL A 44 -10.85 18.84 4.97
CA VAL A 44 -9.48 18.30 4.95
C VAL A 44 -8.84 18.44 3.56
N GLU A 45 -7.56 18.77 3.55
CA GLU A 45 -6.74 18.81 2.34
C GLU A 45 -6.29 17.41 1.91
N ALA A 46 -5.94 17.26 0.64
CA ALA A 46 -5.42 16.00 0.12
C ALA A 46 -4.05 15.68 0.73
N PRO A 47 -3.76 14.40 1.05
CA PRO A 47 -2.45 14.02 1.60
C PRO A 47 -1.30 14.36 0.65
N ASP A 48 -0.23 14.93 1.18
CA ASP A 48 1.04 15.05 0.47
C ASP A 48 1.79 13.71 0.52
N PHE A 49 1.61 12.91 -0.54
CA PHE A 49 2.29 11.63 -0.66
C PHE A 49 3.79 11.79 -0.86
N TYR A 50 4.28 12.87 -1.48
CA TYR A 50 5.71 13.03 -1.73
C TYR A 50 6.50 13.17 -0.42
N VAL A 51 5.98 13.92 0.55
CA VAL A 51 6.60 14.05 1.87
C VAL A 51 6.71 12.70 2.57
N PHE A 52 5.63 11.92 2.56
CA PHE A 52 5.62 10.55 3.13
C PHE A 52 6.64 9.65 2.42
N GLU A 53 6.59 9.59 1.09
CA GLU A 53 7.45 8.73 0.28
C GLU A 53 8.93 9.08 0.49
N LYS A 54 9.26 10.38 0.51
CA LYS A 54 10.62 10.87 0.77
C LYS A 54 11.11 10.53 2.16
N ALA A 55 10.25 10.60 3.19
CA ALA A 55 10.60 10.17 4.53
C ALA A 55 10.88 8.65 4.59
N TRP A 56 10.05 7.86 3.92
CA TRP A 56 10.22 6.40 3.83
C TRP A 56 11.56 6.01 3.19
N THR A 57 11.97 6.68 2.10
CA THR A 57 13.26 6.39 1.43
C THR A 57 14.51 6.59 2.30
N LYS A 58 14.39 7.33 3.42
CA LYS A 58 15.48 7.60 4.35
C LYS A 58 15.55 6.60 5.50
N GLN A 59 14.58 5.70 5.61
CA GLN A 59 14.55 4.70 6.68
C GLN A 59 15.61 3.62 6.45
N THR A 60 16.11 3.05 7.55
CA THR A 60 17.14 1.99 7.53
C THR A 60 16.61 0.71 8.18
N ASN A 61 15.36 0.37 7.88
CA ASN A 61 14.70 -0.80 8.46
C ASN A 61 15.33 -2.09 7.93
N SER A 62 15.42 -3.11 8.79
CA SER A 62 15.91 -4.44 8.43
C SER A 62 14.75 -5.32 7.97
N PHE A 63 14.91 -5.98 6.82
CA PHE A 63 13.91 -6.90 6.27
C PHE A 63 14.42 -8.35 6.27
N PRO A 64 13.54 -9.33 6.53
CA PRO A 64 13.90 -10.75 6.46
C PRO A 64 14.40 -11.14 5.07
N THR A 65 15.52 -11.86 5.00
CA THR A 65 16.08 -12.40 3.75
C THR A 65 15.63 -13.82 3.45
N LYS A 66 14.96 -14.47 4.41
CA LYS A 66 14.38 -15.81 4.28
C LYS A 66 12.85 -15.74 4.36
N PRO A 67 12.14 -16.60 3.62
CA PRO A 67 10.69 -16.65 3.70
C PRO A 67 10.25 -17.08 5.11
N ILE A 68 9.29 -16.33 5.67
CA ILE A 68 8.71 -16.63 7.00
C ILE A 68 7.52 -17.59 6.87
N TYR A 69 6.82 -17.57 5.73
CA TYR A 69 5.61 -18.34 5.49
C TYR A 69 5.74 -19.24 4.27
N THR A 70 4.92 -20.29 4.22
CA THR A 70 4.82 -21.14 3.03
C THR A 70 3.83 -20.52 2.01
N PRO A 71 4.17 -20.50 0.70
CA PRO A 71 3.29 -19.92 -0.32
C PRO A 71 1.92 -20.59 -0.41
N LEU A 72 1.86 -21.92 -0.23
CA LEU A 72 0.62 -22.70 -0.35
C LEU A 72 -0.38 -22.31 0.75
N GLU A 73 0.08 -22.24 2.01
CA GLU A 73 -0.79 -21.86 3.14
C GLU A 73 -1.33 -20.44 2.98
N GLN A 74 -0.48 -19.48 2.58
CA GLN A 74 -0.93 -18.10 2.37
C GLN A 74 -1.92 -17.98 1.21
N SER A 75 -1.72 -18.73 0.12
CA SER A 75 -2.63 -18.72 -1.03
C SER A 75 -4.01 -19.26 -0.66
N ILE A 76 -4.06 -20.40 0.05
CA ILE A 76 -5.34 -20.98 0.54
C ILE A 76 -6.04 -20.01 1.48
N LYS A 77 -5.29 -19.37 2.39
CA LYS A 77 -5.82 -18.37 3.32
C LYS A 77 -6.44 -17.18 2.59
N MET A 78 -5.76 -16.63 1.58
CA MET A 78 -6.27 -15.51 0.79
C MET A 78 -7.51 -15.90 -0.02
N TYR A 79 -7.47 -17.05 -0.69
CA TYR A 79 -8.60 -17.56 -1.46
C TYR A 79 -9.85 -17.70 -0.58
N ASN A 80 -9.74 -18.40 0.55
CA ASN A 80 -10.88 -18.62 1.45
C ASN A 80 -11.45 -17.31 2.02
N LYS A 81 -10.61 -16.31 2.25
CA LYS A 81 -11.03 -15.02 2.79
C LYS A 81 -11.76 -14.15 1.77
N TYR A 82 -11.24 -14.08 0.54
CA TYR A 82 -11.67 -13.04 -0.42
C TYR A 82 -12.49 -13.58 -1.61
N TYR A 83 -12.38 -14.86 -1.97
CA TYR A 83 -12.96 -15.39 -3.20
C TYR A 83 -14.47 -15.15 -3.31
N LYS A 84 -15.24 -15.42 -2.25
CA LYS A 84 -16.70 -15.23 -2.25
C LYS A 84 -17.11 -13.77 -2.45
N ALA A 85 -16.41 -12.83 -1.81
CA ALA A 85 -16.70 -11.41 -1.91
C ALA A 85 -16.40 -10.88 -3.32
N ILE A 86 -15.29 -11.34 -3.93
CA ILE A 86 -14.93 -10.97 -5.31
C ILE A 86 -15.97 -11.50 -6.30
N GLN A 87 -16.41 -12.76 -6.15
CA GLN A 87 -17.41 -13.37 -7.04
C GLN A 87 -18.77 -12.67 -6.99
N GLN A 88 -19.15 -12.10 -5.83
CA GLN A 88 -20.42 -11.36 -5.69
C GLN A 88 -20.37 -9.98 -6.35
N CYS A 89 -19.20 -9.33 -6.41
CA CYS A 89 -19.04 -8.00 -6.98
C CYS A 89 -19.06 -7.99 -8.52
N CYS A 90 -18.83 -9.13 -9.17
CA CYS A 90 -18.81 -9.27 -10.63
C CYS A 90 -20.14 -9.79 -11.23
N LYS A 91 -21.22 -9.80 -10.45
CA LYS A 91 -22.60 -10.04 -10.93
C LYS A 91 -23.38 -8.73 -10.95
#